data_AF-A0A2V9YMY3-F1
#
_entry.id   AF-A0A2V9YMY3-F1
#
_cell.length_a   1.000
_cell.length_b   1.000
_cell.length_c   1.000
_cell.angle_alpha   90.00
_cell.angle_beta   90.00
_cell.angle_gamma   90.00
#
_symmetry.space_group_name_H-M   'P 1'
#
loop_
_entity.id
_entity.type
_entity.pdbx_description
1 polymer ?
#
loop_
_entity_poly.entity_id
_entity_poly.type
_entity_poly.pdbx_seq_one_letter_code
_entity_poly.pdbx_strand_id
1 'polypeptide(L)'
;MEEKVADMSAMMAWADVAISAAGTTLWELAFMGVPAITVEVADHQRPIGAAAAQRRVSVNLGWHASLAEAAIAEKVRELVRDGDRRRQMSERGQRLVDGRGASRVLEQLLAAS
;
A
#
# COMPACT_ATOMS: atom_id res chain seq x y z
N MET A 1 6.66 -20.23 -11.22
CA MET A 1 5.44 -20.25 -12.06
C MET A 1 4.64 -19.04 -11.65
N GLU A 2 4.47 -18.04 -12.50
CA GLU A 2 3.59 -16.90 -12.21
C GLU A 2 2.16 -17.35 -12.44
N GLU A 3 1.38 -17.47 -11.36
CA GLU A 3 -0.05 -17.72 -11.45
C GLU A 3 -0.79 -16.37 -11.44
N LYS A 4 -1.55 -16.12 -12.50
CA LYS A 4 -2.25 -14.85 -12.67
C LYS A 4 -3.50 -14.84 -11.80
N VAL A 5 -3.58 -13.87 -10.90
CA VAL A 5 -4.79 -13.64 -10.10
C VAL A 5 -5.91 -13.17 -11.02
N ALA A 6 -7.04 -13.88 -11.00
CA ALA A 6 -8.21 -13.55 -11.82
C ALA A 6 -8.98 -12.32 -11.29
N ASP A 7 -9.05 -12.15 -9.97
CA ASP A 7 -9.71 -11.02 -9.32
C ASP A 7 -8.84 -10.47 -8.18
N MET A 8 -8.08 -9.43 -8.51
CA MET A 8 -7.19 -8.78 -7.54
C MET A 8 -7.98 -8.07 -6.44
N SER A 9 -9.15 -7.52 -6.77
CA SER A 9 -9.97 -6.75 -5.83
C SER A 9 -10.58 -7.64 -4.75
N ALA A 10 -11.07 -8.84 -5.13
CA ALA A 10 -11.58 -9.83 -4.18
C ALA A 10 -10.47 -10.32 -3.24
N MET A 11 -9.25 -10.55 -3.77
CA MET A 11 -8.11 -10.94 -2.93
C MET A 11 -7.70 -9.84 -1.96
N MET A 12 -7.67 -8.57 -2.40
CA MET A 12 -7.40 -7.44 -1.52
C MET A 12 -8.48 -7.31 -0.43
N ALA A 13 -9.75 -7.42 -0.80
CA ALA A 13 -10.86 -7.32 0.15
C ALA A 13 -10.86 -8.44 1.21
N TRP A 14 -10.32 -9.62 0.87
CA TRP A 14 -10.17 -10.74 1.80
C TRP A 14 -8.97 -10.61 2.74
N ALA A 15 -7.91 -9.89 2.33
CA ALA A 15 -6.65 -9.88 3.06
C ALA A 15 -6.65 -8.94 4.29
N ASP A 16 -6.16 -9.44 5.43
CA ASP A 16 -5.95 -8.63 6.64
C ASP A 16 -4.72 -7.70 6.56
N VAL A 17 -3.70 -8.13 5.82
CA VAL A 17 -2.42 -7.45 5.61
C VAL A 17 -1.88 -7.82 4.24
N ALA A 18 -1.26 -6.88 3.54
CA ALA A 18 -0.52 -7.14 2.31
C ALA A 18 0.99 -6.86 2.48
N ILE A 19 1.82 -7.63 1.76
CA ILE A 19 3.22 -7.30 1.51
C ILE A 19 3.35 -6.98 0.03
N SER A 20 3.87 -5.81 -0.31
CA SER A 20 4.01 -5.38 -1.71
C SER A 20 5.31 -4.62 -1.96
N ALA A 21 5.66 -4.45 -3.23
CA ALA A 21 6.59 -3.38 -3.59
C ALA A 21 5.98 -2.00 -3.26
N ALA A 22 6.81 -0.99 -3.03
CA ALA A 22 6.37 0.41 -2.85
C ALA A 22 5.98 1.09 -4.20
N GLY A 23 5.20 0.39 -5.03
CA GLY A 23 4.69 0.84 -6.33
C GLY A 23 3.25 1.37 -6.27
N THR A 24 2.57 1.40 -7.42
CA THR A 24 1.19 1.93 -7.54
C THR A 24 0.15 1.08 -6.81
N THR A 25 0.35 -0.23 -6.70
CA THR A 25 -0.51 -1.15 -5.94
C THR A 25 -0.70 -0.72 -4.49
N LEU A 26 0.25 0.03 -3.91
CA LEU A 26 0.11 0.59 -2.57
C LEU A 26 -1.11 1.52 -2.45
N TRP A 27 -1.41 2.29 -3.50
CA TRP A 27 -2.57 3.19 -3.51
C TRP A 27 -3.88 2.43 -3.68
N GLU A 28 -3.87 1.32 -4.42
CA GLU A 28 -5.01 0.40 -4.53
C GLU A 28 -5.29 -0.25 -3.17
N LEU A 29 -4.25 -0.76 -2.49
CA LEU A 29 -4.36 -1.29 -1.13
C LEU A 29 -4.90 -0.25 -0.14
N ALA A 30 -4.43 1.00 -0.23
CA ALA A 30 -4.92 2.10 0.60
C ALA A 30 -6.41 2.39 0.34
N PHE A 31 -6.85 2.41 -0.92
CA PHE A 31 -8.26 2.55 -1.28
C PHE A 31 -9.10 1.37 -0.78
N MET A 32 -8.58 0.16 -0.89
CA MET A 32 -9.24 -1.06 -0.40
C MET A 32 -9.22 -1.18 1.14
N GLY A 33 -8.52 -0.29 1.85
CA GLY A 33 -8.38 -0.32 3.31
C GLY A 33 -7.45 -1.43 3.82
N VAL A 34 -6.60 -1.99 2.97
CA VAL A 34 -5.70 -3.10 3.35
C VAL A 34 -4.41 -2.53 3.95
N PRO A 35 -4.10 -2.81 5.23
CA PRO A 35 -2.83 -2.44 5.83
C PRO A 35 -1.66 -3.08 5.09
N ALA A 36 -0.65 -2.29 4.71
CA ALA A 36 0.44 -2.77 3.87
C ALA A 36 1.82 -2.67 4.54
N ILE A 37 2.66 -3.67 4.31
CA ILE A 37 4.10 -3.62 4.50
C ILE A 37 4.74 -3.50 3.11
N THR A 38 5.60 -2.50 2.92
CA THR A 38 6.23 -2.26 1.62
C THR A 38 7.72 -2.50 1.64
N VAL A 39 8.24 -3.00 0.52
CA VAL A 39 9.67 -3.15 0.25
C VAL A 39 10.03 -2.38 -1.02
N GLU A 40 11.17 -1.70 -1.03
CA GLU A 40 11.66 -0.96 -2.19
C GLU A 40 12.53 -1.88 -3.05
N VAL A 41 12.04 -2.23 -4.24
CA VAL A 41 12.76 -3.09 -5.21
C VAL A 41 13.32 -2.29 -6.38
N ALA A 42 12.93 -1.02 -6.53
CA ALA A 42 13.43 -0.11 -7.56
C ALA A 42 13.49 1.33 -7.04
N ASP A 43 14.43 2.14 -7.54
CA ASP A 43 14.70 3.48 -6.98
C ASP A 43 13.51 4.44 -7.05
N HIS A 44 12.67 4.33 -8.08
CA HIS A 44 11.47 5.15 -8.23
C HIS A 44 10.42 4.89 -7.13
N GLN A 45 10.54 3.80 -6.37
CA GLN A 45 9.62 3.42 -5.30
C GLN A 45 9.98 4.04 -3.95
N ARG A 46 11.24 4.45 -3.74
CA ARG A 46 11.71 5.07 -2.49
C ARG A 46 10.86 6.28 -2.05
N PRO A 47 10.60 7.28 -2.93
CA PRO A 47 9.76 8.41 -2.52
C PRO A 47 8.31 7.99 -2.21
N ILE A 48 7.78 7.00 -2.91
CA ILE A 48 6.42 6.47 -2.69
C ILE A 48 6.34 5.80 -1.31
N GLY A 49 7.26 4.86 -1.03
CA GLY A 49 7.32 4.13 0.23
C GLY A 49 7.53 5.06 1.43
N ALA A 50 8.46 6.01 1.33
CA ALA A 50 8.69 7.01 2.37
C ALA A 50 7.44 7.87 2.64
N ALA A 51 6.78 8.36 1.58
CA ALA A 51 5.61 9.22 1.71
C ALA A 51 4.39 8.49 2.28
N ALA A 52 4.20 7.22 1.97
CA ALA A 52 3.14 6.39 2.54
C ALA A 52 3.39 6.06 4.02
N ALA A 53 4.65 5.75 4.38
CA ALA A 53 5.05 5.52 5.76
C ALA A 53 4.90 6.76 6.64
N GLN A 54 5.29 7.94 6.16
CA GLN A 54 5.10 9.21 6.86
C GLN A 54 3.62 9.50 7.17
N ARG A 55 2.72 9.14 6.25
CA ARG A 55 1.26 9.27 6.44
C ARG A 55 0.66 8.15 7.31
N ARG A 56 1.48 7.16 7.69
CA ARG A 56 1.08 5.95 8.42
C ARG A 56 0.01 5.14 7.68
N VAL A 57 0.14 5.05 6.36
CA VAL A 57 -0.71 4.21 5.49
C VAL A 57 -0.04 2.85 5.24
N SER A 58 1.28 2.80 5.28
CA SER A 58 2.07 1.56 5.20
C SER A 58 3.20 1.52 6.23
N VAL A 59 3.77 0.34 6.43
CA VAL A 59 5.08 0.13 7.06
C VAL A 59 6.11 -0.07 5.96
N ASN A 60 6.98 0.92 5.73
CA ASN A 60 8.04 0.76 4.74
C ASN A 60 9.29 0.15 5.37
N LEU A 61 9.74 -1.00 4.85
CA LEU A 61 10.95 -1.67 5.30
C LEU A 61 12.21 -1.10 4.64
N GLY A 62 12.07 -0.36 3.54
CA GLY A 62 13.19 0.22 2.79
C GLY A 62 13.72 -0.72 1.71
N TRP A 63 15.00 -0.54 1.36
CA TRP A 63 15.65 -1.20 0.23
C TRP A 63 15.78 -2.72 0.41
N HIS A 64 15.26 -3.50 -0.54
CA HIS A 64 15.20 -4.96 -0.48
C HIS A 64 16.56 -5.62 -0.17
N ALA A 65 17.66 -5.14 -0.78
CA ALA A 65 18.98 -5.73 -0.60
C ALA A 65 19.58 -5.51 0.80
N SER A 66 18.97 -4.63 1.61
CA SER A 66 19.37 -4.36 2.99
C SER A 66 18.51 -5.10 4.01
N LEU A 67 17.54 -5.91 3.57
CA LEU A 67 16.60 -6.59 4.45
C LEU A 67 17.04 -8.02 4.77
N ALA A 68 17.05 -8.35 6.06
CA ALA A 68 17.12 -9.72 6.52
C ALA A 68 15.71 -10.33 6.62
N GLU A 69 15.57 -11.60 6.26
CA GLU A 69 14.29 -12.34 6.34
C GLU A 69 13.68 -12.28 7.75
N ALA A 70 14.53 -12.38 8.79
CA ALA A 70 14.10 -12.29 10.19
C ALA A 70 13.43 -10.95 10.51
N ALA A 71 13.95 -9.84 9.95
CA ALA A 71 13.39 -8.50 10.15
C ALA A 71 12.03 -8.34 9.44
N ILE A 72 11.89 -8.91 8.24
CA ILE A 72 10.61 -8.94 7.52
C ILE A 72 9.58 -9.72 8.35
N ALA A 73 9.94 -10.92 8.80
CA ALA A 73 9.04 -11.78 9.57
C ALA A 73 8.64 -11.15 10.92
N GLU A 74 9.55 -10.45 11.58
CA GLU A 74 9.26 -9.68 12.79
C GLU A 74 8.22 -8.59 12.52
N LYS A 75 8.42 -7.78 11.48
CA LYS A 75 7.49 -6.69 11.14
C LYS A 75 6.12 -7.17 10.71
N VAL A 76 6.05 -8.29 10.00
CA VAL A 76 4.79 -8.97 9.70
C VAL A 76 4.09 -9.41 10.98
N ARG A 77 4.80 -10.10 11.89
CA ARG A 77 4.22 -10.54 13.17
C ARG A 77 3.73 -9.38 14.04
N GLU A 78 4.48 -8.28 14.11
CA GLU A 78 4.06 -7.06 14.81
C GLU A 78 2.73 -6.54 14.25
N LEU A 79 2.63 -6.36 12.93
CA LEU A 79 1.45 -5.78 12.31
C LEU A 79 0.23 -6.70 12.40
N VAL A 80 0.42 -8.02 12.25
CA VAL A 80 -0.66 -9.02 12.37
C VAL A 80 -1.19 -9.11 13.81
N ARG A 81 -0.37 -8.84 14.82
CA ARG A 81 -0.81 -8.85 16.23
C ARG A 81 -1.44 -7.53 16.68
N ASP A 82 -1.19 -6.43 15.98
CA ASP A 82 -1.66 -5.10 16.35
C ASP A 82 -2.92 -4.70 15.56
N GLY A 83 -4.09 -5.12 16.07
CA GLY A 83 -5.38 -4.84 15.44
C GLY A 83 -5.74 -3.35 15.39
N ASP A 84 -5.34 -2.58 16.40
CA ASP A 84 -5.58 -1.13 16.44
C ASP A 84 -4.78 -0.40 15.37
N ARG A 85 -3.50 -0.76 15.22
CA ARG A 85 -2.65 -0.20 14.16
C ARG A 85 -3.18 -0.55 12.77
N ARG A 86 -3.64 -1.79 12.56
CA ARG A 86 -4.27 -2.18 11.28
C ARG A 86 -5.51 -1.35 10.98
N ARG A 87 -6.42 -1.20 11.94
CA ARG A 87 -7.62 -0.36 11.79
C ARG A 87 -7.23 1.08 11.43
N GLN A 88 -6.29 1.67 12.16
CA GLN A 88 -5.83 3.04 11.91
C GLN A 88 -5.20 3.20 10.53
N MET A 89 -4.40 2.23 10.08
CA MET A 89 -3.81 2.23 8.74
C MET A 89 -4.88 2.15 7.65
N SER A 90 -5.86 1.24 7.79
CA SER A 90 -7.00 1.11 6.88
C SER A 90 -7.74 2.44 6.72
N GLU A 91 -8.16 3.04 7.84
CA GLU A 91 -8.90 4.29 7.82
C GLU A 91 -8.08 5.45 7.23
N ARG A 92 -6.77 5.51 7.51
CA ARG A 92 -5.88 6.53 6.93
C ARG A 92 -5.73 6.34 5.42
N GLY A 93 -5.60 5.10 4.96
CA GLY A 93 -5.51 4.77 3.55
C GLY A 93 -6.75 5.23 2.78
N GLN A 94 -7.94 4.85 3.27
CA GLN A 94 -9.21 5.19 2.64
C GLN A 94 -9.52 6.69 2.68
N ARG A 95 -9.08 7.40 3.74
CA ARG A 95 -9.15 8.87 3.78
C ARG A 95 -8.20 9.55 2.78
N LEU A 96 -7.02 8.95 2.54
CA LEU A 96 -6.02 9.50 1.63
C LEU A 96 -6.38 9.26 0.16
N VAL A 97 -6.95 8.09 -0.15
CA VAL A 97 -7.29 7.66 -1.50
C VAL A 97 -8.80 7.44 -1.60
N ASP A 98 -9.52 8.46 -2.07
CA ASP A 98 -10.99 8.47 -2.12
C ASP A 98 -11.59 7.95 -3.44
N GLY A 99 -10.76 7.47 -4.36
CA GLY A 99 -11.17 6.92 -5.65
C GLY A 99 -11.64 7.95 -6.70
N ARG A 100 -11.58 9.26 -6.41
CA ARG A 100 -12.11 10.31 -7.32
C ARG A 100 -11.08 10.92 -8.26
N GLY A 101 -9.86 10.36 -8.31
CA GLY A 101 -8.74 10.90 -9.08
C GLY A 101 -9.06 11.12 -10.56
N ALA A 102 -9.63 10.11 -11.22
CA ALA A 102 -9.95 10.19 -12.65
C ALA A 102 -10.99 11.28 -12.95
N SER A 103 -12.05 11.38 -12.15
CA SER A 103 -13.08 12.42 -12.29
C SER A 103 -12.48 13.82 -12.14
N ARG A 104 -11.63 14.05 -11.13
CA ARG A 104 -10.97 15.35 -10.94
C ARG A 104 -10.07 15.73 -12.12
N VAL A 105 -9.33 14.77 -12.68
CA VAL A 105 -8.49 15.03 -13.87
C VAL A 105 -9.36 15.39 -15.07
N LEU A 106 -10.45 14.65 -15.31
CA LEU A 106 -11.36 14.93 -16.42
C LEU A 106 -11.98 16.33 -16.30
N GLU A 107 -12.44 16.72 -15.12
CA GLU A 107 -12.98 18.06 -14.85
C GLU A 107 -11.99 19.17 -15.22
N GLN A 108 -10.70 19.01 -14.89
CA GLN A 108 -9.67 19.98 -15.23
C GLN A 108 -9.38 20.04 -16.73
N LEU A 109 -9.37 18.88 -17.41
CA LEU A 109 -9.15 18.83 -18.87
C LEU A 109 -10.30 19.50 -19.64
N LEU A 110 -11.55 19.30 -19.20
CA LEU A 110 -12.73 19.92 -19.80
C LEU A 110 -12.81 21.42 -19.50
N ALA A 111 -12.38 21.87 -18.33
CA ALA A 111 -12.34 23.30 -17.99
C ALA A 111 -11.21 24.06 -18.71
N ALA A 112 -10.19 23.36 -19.20
CA ALA A 112 -9.09 23.92 -20.00
C ALA A 112 -9.35 23.90 -21.51
N SER A 113 -10.51 23.40 -21.94
CA SER A 113 -10.99 23.39 -23.33
C SER A 113 -11.93 24.57 -23.59
#